data_AF-A0AAU2CS57-F1
#
_entry.id   AF-A0AAU2CS57-F1
#
_cell.length_a   1.000
_cell.length_b   1.000
_cell.length_c   1.000
_cell.angle_alpha   90.00
_cell.angle_beta   90.00
_cell.angle_gamma   90.00
#
_symmetry.space_group_name_H-M   'P 1'
#
loop_
_entity.id
_entity.type
_entity.pdbx_description
1 polymer ?
#
loop_
_entity_poly.entity_id
_entity_poly.type
_entity_poly.pdbx_seq_one_letter_code
_entity_poly.pdbx_strand_id
1 'polypeptide(L)'
;MSREVGAVEIDLSRALATARELVEELEKLDGTEVDEAPTRAARRQHVHLTRTLLRLSHLGNRASVEIMDAYHDFKLRDEPPTGE
;
A
#
# COMPACT_ATOMS: atom_id res chain seq x y z
N MET A 1 28.38 -29.25 -15.66
CA MET A 1 28.46 -28.12 -14.70
C MET A 1 27.04 -27.65 -14.45
N SER A 2 26.41 -28.14 -13.39
CA SER A 2 25.07 -27.71 -12.99
C SER A 2 25.16 -26.26 -12.54
N ARG A 3 24.41 -25.35 -13.19
CA ARG A 3 24.15 -24.04 -12.58
C ARG A 3 23.38 -24.32 -11.30
N GLU A 4 24.00 -24.07 -10.15
CA GLU A 4 23.21 -23.79 -8.96
C GLU A 4 22.32 -22.60 -9.32
N VAL A 5 21.02 -22.84 -9.44
CA VAL A 5 20.04 -21.78 -9.56
C VAL A 5 20.01 -21.14 -8.17
N GLY A 6 20.85 -20.12 -7.98
CA GLY A 6 20.84 -19.32 -6.76
C GLY A 6 19.43 -18.78 -6.54
N ALA A 7 18.88 -18.99 -5.33
CA ALA A 7 17.56 -18.49 -5.00
C ALA A 7 17.52 -16.95 -5.14
N VAL A 8 16.51 -16.43 -5.82
CA VAL A 8 16.28 -14.99 -5.93
C VAL A 8 15.35 -14.57 -4.81
N GLU A 9 15.82 -13.71 -3.92
CA GLU A 9 15.00 -13.10 -2.87
C GLU A 9 14.21 -11.91 -3.44
N ILE A 10 12.90 -11.89 -3.18
CA ILE A 10 11.99 -10.79 -3.49
C ILE A 10 11.81 -9.96 -2.22
N ASP A 11 12.22 -8.70 -2.26
CA ASP A 11 12.04 -7.77 -1.14
C ASP A 11 10.70 -7.05 -1.26
N LEU A 12 9.78 -7.34 -0.32
CA LEU A 12 8.48 -6.68 -0.17
C LEU A 12 8.40 -5.84 1.10
N SER A 13 9.52 -5.56 1.77
CA SER A 13 9.55 -4.88 3.07
C SER A 13 8.82 -3.53 3.06
N ARG A 14 8.95 -2.75 1.98
CA ARG A 14 8.26 -1.46 1.81
C ARG A 14 6.75 -1.65 1.69
N ALA A 15 6.31 -2.52 0.79
CA ALA A 15 4.89 -2.84 0.61
C ALA A 15 4.25 -3.37 1.89
N LEU A 16 4.97 -4.21 2.65
CA LEU A 16 4.53 -4.72 3.95
C LEU A 16 4.39 -3.60 4.99
N ALA A 17 5.33 -2.65 5.04
CA ALA A 17 5.24 -1.52 5.95
C ALA A 17 4.01 -0.65 5.63
N THR A 18 3.80 -0.31 4.35
CA THR A 18 2.63 0.45 3.90
C THR A 18 1.31 -0.30 4.16
N ALA A 19 1.27 -1.61 3.92
CA ALA A 19 0.09 -2.43 4.17
C ALA A 19 -0.25 -2.52 5.67
N ARG A 20 0.76 -2.59 6.55
CA ARG A 20 0.54 -2.56 8.01
C ARG A 20 -0.06 -1.23 8.44
N GLU A 21 0.48 -0.11 7.97
CA GLU A 21 -0.09 1.22 8.24
C GLU A 21 -1.55 1.30 7.75
N LEU A 22 -1.84 0.77 6.55
CA LEU A 22 -3.20 0.74 6.02
C LEU A 22 -4.14 -0.09 6.91
N VAL A 23 -3.74 -1.29 7.32
CA VAL A 23 -4.55 -2.17 8.18
C VAL A 23 -4.84 -1.50 9.52
N GLU A 24 -3.82 -0.95 10.18
CA GLU A 24 -3.98 -0.26 11.46
C GLU A 24 -4.97 0.91 11.37
N GLU A 25 -4.96 1.66 10.27
CA GLU A 25 -5.87 2.79 10.07
C GLU A 25 -7.29 2.34 9.68
N LEU A 26 -7.41 1.23 8.95
CA LEU A 26 -8.71 0.61 8.66
C LEU A 26 -9.37 0.09 9.94
N GLU A 27 -8.62 -0.59 10.81
CA GLU A 27 -9.11 -1.12 12.09
C GLU A 27 -9.62 -0.01 13.01
N LYS A 28 -8.98 1.16 13.02
CA LYS A 28 -9.45 2.33 13.79
C LYS A 28 -10.79 2.87 13.29
N LEU A 29 -11.07 2.71 12.01
CA LEU A 29 -12.24 3.31 11.36
C LEU A 29 -13.40 2.33 11.24
N ASP A 30 -13.13 1.03 11.18
CA ASP A 30 -14.15 -0.01 11.04
C ASP A 30 -15.21 0.07 12.16
N GLY A 31 -16.48 0.02 11.77
CA GLY A 31 -17.61 0.17 12.70
C GLY A 31 -17.83 1.58 13.27
N THR A 32 -17.12 2.62 12.80
CA THR A 32 -17.35 4.00 13.29
C THR A 32 -18.76 4.50 12.94
N GLU A 33 -19.53 4.88 13.94
CA GLU A 33 -20.81 5.59 13.78
C GLU A 33 -20.59 7.09 13.52
N VAL A 34 -21.44 7.69 12.69
CA VAL A 34 -21.33 9.10 12.28
C VAL A 34 -22.58 9.87 12.67
N ASP A 35 -22.41 11.08 13.22
CA ASP A 35 -23.52 12.00 13.47
C ASP A 35 -23.96 12.65 12.15
N GLU A 36 -25.23 12.45 11.78
CA GLU A 36 -25.85 13.03 10.58
C GLU A 36 -26.60 14.34 10.84
N ALA A 37 -26.65 14.80 12.10
CA ALA A 37 -27.32 16.04 12.42
C ALA A 37 -26.69 17.22 11.64
N PRO A 38 -27.48 18.23 11.22
CA PRO A 38 -26.97 19.39 10.48
C PRO A 38 -26.23 20.39 11.39
N THR A 39 -25.32 19.90 12.22
CA THR A 39 -24.54 20.69 13.18
C THR A 39 -23.12 20.96 12.66
N ARG A 40 -22.48 22.00 13.21
CA ARG A 40 -21.06 22.26 12.92
C ARG A 40 -20.15 21.12 13.38
N ALA A 41 -20.53 20.41 14.44
CA ALA A 41 -19.75 19.28 14.97
C ALA A 41 -19.77 18.10 14.01
N ALA A 42 -20.96 17.66 13.59
CA ALA A 42 -21.15 16.64 12.56
C ALA A 42 -20.39 17.00 11.28
N ARG A 43 -20.53 18.22 10.77
CA ARG A 43 -19.79 18.65 9.57
C ARG A 43 -18.27 18.54 9.72
N ARG A 44 -17.71 18.83 10.89
CA ARG A 44 -16.26 18.65 11.15
C ARG A 44 -15.88 17.17 11.17
N GLN A 45 -16.69 16.31 11.78
CA GLN A 45 -16.50 14.86 11.76
C GLN A 45 -16.48 14.34 10.31
N HIS A 46 -17.46 14.72 9.49
CA HIS A 46 -17.54 14.34 8.07
C HIS A 46 -16.30 14.77 7.26
N VAL A 47 -15.82 16.00 7.45
CA VAL A 47 -14.60 16.48 6.78
C VAL A 47 -13.38 15.67 7.20
N HIS A 48 -13.27 15.35 8.49
CA HIS A 48 -12.18 14.52 8.99
C HIS A 48 -12.23 13.12 8.39
N LEU A 49 -13.39 12.45 8.45
CA LEU A 49 -13.61 11.12 7.88
C LEU A 49 -13.31 11.08 6.38
N THR A 50 -13.76 12.08 5.62
CA THR A 50 -13.47 12.18 4.18
C THR A 50 -11.97 12.21 3.91
N ARG A 51 -11.21 13.01 4.68
CA ARG A 51 -9.76 13.08 4.54
C ARG A 51 -9.08 11.77 4.92
N THR A 52 -9.55 11.11 5.97
CA THR A 52 -9.04 9.81 6.40
C THR A 52 -9.27 8.75 5.32
N LEU A 53 -10.49 8.65 4.78
CA LEU A 53 -10.82 7.72 3.68
C LEU A 53 -9.96 7.97 2.43
N LEU A 54 -9.72 9.24 2.07
CA LEU A 54 -8.81 9.56 0.97
C LEU A 54 -7.37 9.11 1.25
N ARG A 55 -6.87 9.31 2.47
CA ARG A 55 -5.54 8.83 2.87
C ARG A 55 -5.44 7.30 2.81
N LEU A 56 -6.46 6.57 3.25
CA LEU A 56 -6.50 5.10 3.15
C LEU A 56 -6.39 4.63 1.69
N SER A 57 -7.13 5.28 0.78
CA SER A 57 -7.00 5.01 -0.67
C SER A 57 -5.58 5.25 -1.19
N HIS A 58 -4.93 6.32 -0.73
CA HIS A 58 -3.55 6.61 -1.10
C HIS A 58 -2.56 5.57 -0.57
N LEU A 59 -2.76 5.06 0.66
CA LEU A 59 -1.94 3.98 1.21
C LEU A 59 -2.10 2.68 0.40
N GLY A 60 -3.33 2.34 -0.01
CA GLY A 60 -3.58 1.21 -0.90
C GLY A 60 -2.87 1.33 -2.25
N ASN A 61 -2.98 2.50 -2.90
CA ASN A 61 -2.28 2.76 -4.16
C ASN A 61 -0.76 2.68 -3.99
N ARG A 62 -0.22 3.23 -2.89
CA ARG A 62 1.20 3.19 -2.60
C ARG A 62 1.70 1.75 -2.42
N ALA A 63 1.00 0.92 -1.66
CA ALA A 63 1.36 -0.49 -1.49
C ALA A 63 1.37 -1.22 -2.85
N SER A 64 0.41 -0.92 -3.73
CA SER A 64 0.39 -1.47 -5.10
C SER A 64 1.61 -1.06 -5.92
N VAL A 65 2.05 0.20 -5.84
CA VAL A 65 3.25 0.66 -6.54
C VAL A 65 4.50 -0.03 -5.99
N GLU A 66 4.64 -0.14 -4.68
CA GLU A 66 5.80 -0.79 -4.04
C GLU A 66 5.88 -2.30 -4.38
N ILE A 67 4.74 -2.96 -4.59
CA ILE A 67 4.69 -4.34 -5.13
C ILE A 67 5.18 -4.37 -6.58
N MET A 68 4.77 -3.40 -7.41
CA MET A 68 5.20 -3.32 -8.80
C MET A 68 6.69 -3.04 -8.93
N ASP A 69 7.26 -2.20 -8.05
CA ASP A 69 8.70 -1.98 -7.99
C ASP A 69 9.45 -3.30 -7.75
N ALA A 70 9.02 -4.08 -6.74
CA ALA A 70 9.61 -5.39 -6.46
C ALA A 70 9.47 -6.38 -7.65
N TYR A 71 8.35 -6.34 -8.36
CA TYR A 71 8.15 -7.11 -9.59
C TYR A 71 9.13 -6.69 -10.69
N HIS A 72 9.31 -5.39 -10.92
CA HIS A 72 10.24 -4.89 -11.91
C HIS A 72 11.68 -5.25 -11.57
N ASP A 73 12.08 -5.13 -10.30
CA ASP A 73 13.40 -5.54 -9.82
C ASP A 73 13.65 -7.04 -9.99
N PHE A 74 12.63 -7.87 -9.76
CA PHE A 74 12.70 -9.31 -10.04
C PHE A 74 12.85 -9.57 -11.54
N LYS A 75 11.99 -8.96 -12.37
CA LYS A 75 11.98 -9.18 -13.81
C LYS A 75 13.28 -8.73 -14.50
N LEU A 76 13.86 -7.60 -14.08
CA LEU A 76 15.12 -7.08 -14.64
C LEU A 76 16.30 -8.05 -14.44
N ARG A 77 16.25 -8.93 -13.43
CA ARG A 77 17.28 -9.96 -13.21
C ARG A 77 17.18 -11.13 -14.18
N ASP A 78 16.01 -11.35 -14.77
CA ASP A 78 15.74 -12.42 -15.74
C ASP A 78 15.97 -11.97 -17.19
N GLU A 79 16.05 -10.67 -17.47
CA GLU A 79 16.34 -10.15 -18.81
C GLU A 79 17.85 -10.31 -19.14
N PRO A 80 18.21 -10.94 -20.28
CA PRO A 80 19.60 -10.98 -20.72
C PRO A 80 20.07 -9.54 -20.98
N PRO A 81 21.33 -9.19 -20.69
CA PRO A 81 21.85 -7.86 -20.99
C PRO A 81 21.66 -7.63 -22.49
N THR A 82 20.88 -6.62 -22.85
CA THR A 82 20.81 -6.13 -24.23
C THR A 82 22.22 -5.67 -24.60
N GLY A 83 22.93 -6.50 -25.35
CA GLY A 83 24.21 -6.17 -25.94
C GLY A 83 24.01 -5.04 -26.94
N GLU A 84 24.57 -3.87 -26.63
CA GLU A 84 24.93 -2.86 -27.61
C GLU A 84 26.14 -3.31 -28.43
#